data_AF-A0A7Y3LKG4-F1
#
_entry.id   AF-A0A7Y3LKG4-F1
#
_cell.length_a   1.000
_cell.length_b   1.000
_cell.length_c   1.000
_cell.angle_alpha   90.00
_cell.angle_beta   90.00
_cell.angle_gamma   90.00
#
_symmetry.space_group_name_H-M   'P 1'
#
loop_
_entity.id
_entity.type
_entity.pdbx_description
1 polymer ?
#
loop_
_entity_poly.entity_id
_entity_poly.type
_entity_poly.pdbx_seq_one_letter_code
_entity_poly.pdbx_strand_id
1 'polypeptide(L)'
;MGIGSNSPIYDVLLLAHIVCALGGFGANGLAGFYASQLYPRPSEAATRYFGSPRFLAEKLIYLVPVFGLILIGISRGPSELAKPWVLIGIAAWIAAVAIAHSVVWPAERRVSQLINTPENEGEIQALGKRLARGAMALNLIFVTALVVMIIQIGGK
;
A
#
# COMPACT_ATOMS: atom_id res chain seq x y z
N MET A 1 2.22 -3.40 -33.27
CA MET A 1 0.84 -2.87 -33.31
C MET A 1 0.49 -2.44 -31.90
N GLY A 2 0.60 -1.14 -31.61
CA GLY A 2 0.25 -0.60 -30.29
C GLY A 2 -1.25 -0.72 -30.10
N ILE A 3 -1.66 -1.40 -29.05
CA ILE A 3 -3.05 -1.44 -28.63
C ILE A 3 -3.38 -0.02 -28.13
N GLY A 4 -4.09 0.76 -28.95
CA GLY A 4 -4.46 2.14 -28.61
C GLY A 4 -5.31 2.20 -27.35
N SER A 5 -5.40 3.38 -26.73
CA SER A 5 -6.17 3.68 -25.52
C SER A 5 -7.69 3.44 -25.61
N ASN A 6 -8.17 2.85 -26.70
CA ASN A 6 -9.56 2.43 -26.93
C ASN A 6 -9.69 0.90 -26.88
N SER A 7 -8.74 0.21 -26.24
CA SER A 7 -8.78 -1.25 -26.12
C SER A 7 -9.31 -1.69 -24.76
N PRO A 8 -10.32 -2.57 -24.74
CA PRO A 8 -10.86 -3.13 -23.50
C PRO A 8 -9.79 -3.77 -22.59
N ILE A 9 -8.72 -4.32 -23.18
CA ILE A 9 -7.62 -4.95 -22.44
C ILE A 9 -6.82 -3.92 -21.65
N TYR A 10 -6.55 -2.76 -22.26
CA TYR A 10 -5.84 -1.67 -21.60
C TYR A 10 -6.65 -1.14 -20.40
N ASP A 11 -7.95 -0.93 -20.59
CA ASP A 11 -8.84 -0.42 -19.53
C ASP A 11 -8.96 -1.40 -18.36
N VAL A 12 -9.09 -2.71 -18.65
CA VAL A 12 -9.13 -3.75 -17.62
C VAL A 12 -7.82 -3.80 -16.82
N LEU A 13 -6.67 -3.72 -17.50
CA LEU A 13 -5.36 -3.73 -16.82
C LEU A 13 -5.13 -2.45 -16.01
N LEU A 14 -5.58 -1.30 -16.52
CA LEU A 14 -5.53 -0.03 -15.80
C LEU A 14 -6.41 -0.07 -14.56
N LEU A 15 -7.63 -0.57 -14.68
CA LEU A 15 -8.53 -0.77 -13.56
C LEU A 15 -7.93 -1.74 -12.53
N ALA A 16 -7.36 -2.86 -12.98
CA ALA A 16 -6.70 -3.83 -12.10
C ALA A 16 -5.52 -3.21 -11.34
N HIS A 17 -4.69 -2.39 -12.02
CA HIS A 17 -3.60 -1.64 -11.39
C HIS A 17 -4.10 -0.72 -10.28
N ILE A 18 -5.14 0.07 -10.57
CA ILE A 18 -5.75 1.01 -9.63
C ILE A 18 -6.38 0.27 -8.44
N VAL A 19 -7.15 -0.79 -8.69
CA VAL A 19 -7.76 -1.61 -7.64
C VAL A 19 -6.71 -2.26 -6.74
N CYS A 20 -5.61 -2.75 -7.30
CA CYS A 20 -4.50 -3.31 -6.51
C CYS A 20 -3.81 -2.23 -5.67
N ALA A 21 -3.65 -1.03 -6.22
CA ALA A 21 -3.07 0.08 -5.49
C ALA A 21 -3.98 0.52 -4.33
N LEU A 22 -5.25 0.79 -4.60
CA LEU A 22 -6.21 1.21 -3.58
C LEU A 22 -6.45 0.11 -2.53
N GLY A 23 -6.60 -1.15 -2.96
CA GLY A 23 -6.77 -2.28 -2.04
C GLY A 23 -5.52 -2.53 -1.20
N GLY A 24 -4.34 -2.50 -1.81
CA GLY A 24 -3.06 -2.72 -1.13
C GLY A 24 -2.72 -1.61 -0.14
N PHE A 25 -2.59 -0.38 -0.63
CA PHE A 25 -2.24 0.77 0.21
C PHE A 25 -3.36 1.11 1.19
N GLY A 26 -4.62 1.00 0.78
CA GLY A 26 -5.78 1.22 1.65
C GLY A 26 -5.88 0.21 2.79
N ALA A 27 -5.62 -1.08 2.56
CA ALA A 27 -5.57 -2.07 3.63
C ALA A 27 -4.48 -1.75 4.67
N ASN A 28 -3.27 -1.40 4.20
CA ASN A 28 -2.17 -0.96 5.09
C ASN A 28 -2.52 0.35 5.82
N GLY A 29 -3.26 1.26 5.19
CA GLY A 29 -3.77 2.48 5.82
C GLY A 29 -4.80 2.21 6.91
N LEU A 30 -5.74 1.29 6.68
CA LEU A 30 -6.70 0.85 7.69
C LEU A 30 -6.00 0.20 8.89
N ALA A 31 -4.98 -0.64 8.65
CA ALA A 31 -4.15 -1.20 9.71
C ALA A 31 -3.51 -0.10 10.56
N GLY A 32 -2.96 0.94 9.91
CA GLY A 32 -2.44 2.13 10.60
C GLY A 32 -3.48 2.91 11.40
N PHE A 33 -4.68 3.09 10.85
CA PHE A 33 -5.78 3.78 11.51
C PHE A 33 -6.24 3.03 12.77
N TYR A 34 -6.48 1.73 12.69
CA TYR A 34 -6.83 0.93 13.87
C TYR A 34 -5.67 0.83 14.86
N ALA A 35 -4.41 0.83 14.39
CA ALA A 35 -3.25 0.87 15.26
C ALA A 35 -3.15 2.16 16.09
N SER A 36 -3.57 3.31 15.54
CA SER A 36 -3.63 4.56 16.30
C SER A 36 -4.65 4.54 17.44
N GLN A 37 -5.66 3.67 17.36
CA GLN A 37 -6.68 3.48 18.40
C GLN A 37 -6.25 2.46 19.48
N LEU A 38 -5.01 1.97 19.42
CA LEU A 38 -4.43 1.15 20.49
C LEU A 38 -3.92 1.99 21.67
N TYR A 39 -3.90 3.31 21.53
CA TYR A 39 -3.43 4.25 22.53
C TYR A 39 -4.52 5.29 22.87
N PRO A 40 -4.69 5.70 24.15
CA PRO A 40 -3.98 5.22 25.34
C PRO A 40 -4.44 3.84 25.84
N ARG A 41 -5.60 3.36 25.38
CA ARG A 41 -6.08 1.99 25.61
C ARG A 41 -6.65 1.43 24.29
N PRO A 42 -6.56 0.12 24.05
CA PRO A 42 -7.16 -0.51 22.87
C PRO A 42 -8.67 -0.29 22.80
N SER A 43 -9.15 0.29 21.70
CA SER A 43 -10.58 0.32 21.41
C SER A 43 -11.11 -1.06 21.05
N GLU A 44 -12.39 -1.33 21.32
CA GLU A 44 -13.04 -2.59 20.94
C GLU A 44 -12.91 -2.87 19.44
N ALA A 45 -13.01 -1.82 18.62
CA ALA A 45 -12.84 -1.92 17.17
C ALA A 45 -11.41 -2.33 16.77
N ALA A 46 -10.38 -1.77 17.42
CA ALA A 46 -8.99 -2.14 17.17
C ALA A 46 -8.71 -3.58 17.62
N THR A 47 -9.21 -3.98 18.79
CA THR A 47 -9.10 -5.36 19.29
C THR A 47 -9.75 -6.35 18.34
N ARG A 48 -10.95 -6.05 17.84
CA ARG A 48 -11.64 -6.88 16.85
C ARG A 48 -10.89 -6.95 15.52
N TYR A 49 -10.34 -5.82 15.06
CA TYR A 49 -9.57 -5.76 13.81
C TYR A 49 -8.32 -6.66 13.88
N PHE A 50 -7.51 -6.50 14.92
CA PHE A 50 -6.27 -7.28 15.08
C PHE A 50 -6.48 -8.71 15.57
N GLY A 51 -7.64 -9.02 16.16
CA GLY A 51 -8.04 -10.37 16.56
C GLY A 51 -8.64 -11.22 15.43
N SER A 52 -8.96 -10.63 14.28
CA SER A 52 -9.51 -11.34 13.10
C SER A 52 -8.39 -11.96 12.25
N PRO A 53 -8.66 -13.05 11.50
CA PRO A 53 -7.71 -13.60 10.53
C PRO A 53 -7.25 -12.55 9.51
N ARG A 54 -5.96 -12.62 9.14
CA ARG A 54 -5.29 -11.61 8.31
C ARG A 54 -5.89 -11.52 6.92
N PHE A 55 -6.17 -10.29 6.48
CA PHE A 55 -6.57 -10.02 5.10
C PHE A 55 -5.34 -10.01 4.18
N LEU A 56 -5.37 -10.83 3.13
CA LEU A 56 -4.36 -10.81 2.06
C LEU A 56 -4.37 -9.49 1.24
N ALA A 57 -5.33 -8.59 1.49
CA ALA A 57 -5.48 -7.33 0.79
C ALA A 57 -4.20 -6.47 0.84
N GLU A 58 -3.47 -6.47 1.94
CA GLU A 58 -2.20 -5.72 2.06
C GLU A 58 -1.12 -6.18 1.08
N LYS A 59 -1.20 -7.43 0.60
CA LYS A 59 -0.26 -8.00 -0.36
C LYS A 59 -0.56 -7.57 -1.80
N LEU A 60 -1.69 -6.94 -2.06
CA LEU A 60 -2.00 -6.38 -3.38
C LEU A 60 -0.98 -5.33 -3.84
N ILE A 61 -0.21 -4.72 -2.90
CA ILE A 61 0.88 -3.79 -3.24
C ILE A 61 1.94 -4.41 -4.17
N TYR A 62 2.10 -5.74 -4.18
CA TYR A 62 3.03 -6.41 -5.11
C TYR A 62 2.52 -6.45 -6.54
N LEU A 63 1.21 -6.43 -6.74
CA LEU A 63 0.61 -6.50 -8.07
C LEU A 63 0.63 -5.14 -8.78
N VAL A 64 0.76 -4.04 -8.02
CA VAL A 64 0.84 -2.68 -8.54
C VAL A 64 1.93 -2.53 -9.63
N PRO A 65 3.22 -2.82 -9.37
CA PRO A 65 4.24 -2.69 -10.42
C PRO A 65 4.05 -3.70 -11.54
N VAL A 66 3.51 -4.89 -11.27
CA VAL A 66 3.28 -5.93 -12.29
C VAL A 66 2.31 -5.40 -13.34
N PHE A 67 1.14 -4.90 -12.92
CA PHE A 67 0.18 -4.31 -13.85
C PHE A 67 0.71 -3.03 -14.50
N GLY A 68 1.46 -2.20 -13.76
CA GLY A 68 2.06 -0.99 -14.30
C GLY A 68 3.06 -1.27 -15.44
N LEU A 69 3.92 -2.26 -15.27
CA LEU A 69 4.90 -2.66 -16.29
C LEU A 69 4.23 -3.30 -17.52
N ILE A 70 3.20 -4.14 -17.31
CA ILE A 70 2.41 -4.71 -18.40
C ILE A 70 1.73 -3.59 -19.22
N LEU A 71 1.14 -2.59 -18.55
CA LEU A 71 0.52 -1.43 -19.21
C LEU A 71 1.52 -0.65 -20.07
N ILE A 72 2.73 -0.41 -19.57
CA ILE A 72 3.79 0.27 -20.33
C ILE A 72 4.16 -0.55 -21.57
N GLY A 73 4.36 -1.86 -21.40
CA GLY A 73 4.71 -2.77 -22.51
C GLY A 73 3.68 -2.79 -23.64
N ILE A 74 2.39 -2.77 -23.29
CA ILE A 74 1.29 -2.86 -24.27
C ILE A 74 1.01 -1.52 -24.97
N SER A 75 1.07 -0.40 -24.23
CA SER A 75 0.55 0.90 -24.71
C SER A 75 1.62 1.85 -25.26
N ARG A 76 2.83 1.83 -24.70
CA ARG A 76 3.79 2.93 -24.85
C ARG A 76 5.22 2.49 -25.22
N GLY A 77 5.52 1.20 -25.09
CA GLY A 77 6.79 0.60 -25.47
C GLY A 77 7.93 0.85 -24.47
N PRO A 78 9.12 0.24 -24.69
CA PRO A 78 10.21 0.20 -23.71
C PRO A 78 10.81 1.58 -23.38
N SER A 79 10.77 2.53 -24.33
CA SER A 79 11.26 3.89 -24.15
C SER A 79 10.54 4.66 -23.04
N GLU A 80 9.36 4.21 -22.62
CA GLU A 80 8.63 4.85 -21.53
C GLU A 80 9.08 4.41 -20.14
N LEU A 81 9.82 3.31 -20.02
CA LEU A 81 10.44 2.87 -18.76
C LEU A 81 11.50 3.85 -18.25
N ALA A 82 12.18 4.55 -19.17
CA ALA A 82 13.21 5.53 -18.84
C ALA A 82 12.65 6.89 -18.39
N LYS A 83 11.32 7.06 -18.42
CA LYS A 83 10.73 8.36 -18.10
C LYS A 83 10.77 8.64 -16.60
N PRO A 84 11.09 9.89 -16.19
CA PRO A 84 11.33 10.21 -14.78
C PRO A 84 10.20 9.78 -13.84
N TRP A 85 8.93 9.93 -14.23
CA TRP A 85 7.79 9.55 -13.39
C TRP A 85 7.65 8.03 -13.20
N VAL A 86 8.04 7.22 -14.19
CA VAL A 86 8.03 5.75 -14.05
C VAL A 86 9.10 5.34 -13.06
N LEU A 87 10.30 5.93 -13.17
CA LEU A 87 11.40 5.70 -12.24
C LEU A 87 11.02 6.15 -10.81
N ILE A 88 10.40 7.32 -10.66
CA ILE A 88 9.88 7.80 -9.37
C ILE A 88 8.84 6.83 -8.81
N GLY A 89 7.90 6.36 -9.63
CA GLY A 89 6.88 5.39 -9.21
C GLY A 89 7.47 4.06 -8.75
N ILE A 90 8.47 3.54 -9.48
CA ILE A 90 9.20 2.31 -9.10
C ILE A 90 9.96 2.53 -7.79
N ALA A 91 10.69 3.64 -7.66
CA ALA A 91 11.44 3.97 -6.45
C ALA A 91 10.51 4.12 -5.23
N ALA A 92 9.38 4.81 -5.40
CA ALA A 92 8.34 4.94 -4.39
C ALA A 92 7.77 3.56 -3.99
N TRP A 93 7.48 2.69 -4.97
CA TRP A 93 7.03 1.34 -4.69
C TRP A 93 8.05 0.52 -3.90
N ILE A 94 9.34 0.55 -4.27
CA ILE A 94 10.41 -0.13 -3.54
C ILE A 94 10.47 0.36 -2.10
N ALA A 95 10.43 1.68 -1.90
CA ALA A 95 10.44 2.29 -0.57
C ALA A 95 9.21 1.85 0.26
N ALA A 96 8.03 1.85 -0.35
CA ALA A 96 6.79 1.40 0.30
C ALA A 96 6.87 -0.07 0.73
N VAL A 97 7.32 -0.97 -0.16
CA VAL A 97 7.48 -2.40 0.15
C VAL A 97 8.53 -2.62 1.25
N ALA A 98 9.64 -1.87 1.22
CA ALA A 98 10.67 -1.94 2.24
C ALA A 98 10.11 -1.55 3.63
N ILE A 99 9.33 -0.48 3.71
CA ILE A 99 8.66 -0.05 4.94
C ILE A 99 7.62 -1.10 5.39
N ALA A 100 6.85 -1.64 4.45
CA ALA A 100 5.85 -2.66 4.74
C ALA A 100 6.49 -3.91 5.37
N HIS A 101 7.59 -4.39 4.77
CA HIS A 101 8.33 -5.56 5.25
C HIS A 101 9.03 -5.35 6.60
N SER A 102 9.65 -4.19 6.80
CA SER A 102 10.54 -3.95 7.95
C SER A 102 9.81 -3.38 9.17
N VAL A 103 8.69 -2.69 8.95
CA VAL A 103 7.98 -1.96 10.01
C VAL A 103 6.53 -2.43 10.14
N VAL A 104 5.72 -2.28 9.09
CA VAL A 104 4.26 -2.43 9.17
C VAL A 104 3.90 -3.88 9.51
N TRP A 105 4.25 -4.84 8.65
CA TRP A 105 3.82 -6.22 8.83
C TRP A 105 4.42 -6.89 10.07
N PRO A 106 5.72 -6.69 10.43
CA PRO A 106 6.21 -7.25 11.69
C PRO A 106 5.49 -6.69 12.92
N ALA A 107 5.21 -5.38 12.94
CA ALA A 107 4.52 -4.75 14.05
C ALA A 107 3.06 -5.24 14.15
N GLU A 108 2.35 -5.27 13.03
CA GLU A 108 0.98 -5.78 12.94
C GLU A 108 0.88 -7.23 13.41
N ARG A 109 1.79 -8.11 12.94
CA ARG A 109 1.86 -9.51 13.37
C ARG A 109 2.02 -9.64 14.88
N ARG A 110 2.85 -8.79 15.48
CA ARG A 110 3.11 -8.78 16.92
C ARG A 110 1.93 -8.23 17.71
N VAL A 111 1.27 -7.17 17.23
CA VAL A 111 0.01 -6.65 17.81
C VAL A 111 -1.04 -7.75 17.84
N SER A 112 -1.32 -8.41 16.73
CA SER A 112 -2.32 -9.50 16.68
C SER A 112 -2.03 -10.65 17.64
N GLN A 113 -0.75 -10.95 17.93
CA GLN A 113 -0.37 -11.99 18.89
C GLN A 113 -0.62 -11.57 20.35
N LEU A 114 -0.44 -10.28 20.65
CA LEU A 114 -0.48 -9.75 22.01
C LEU A 114 -1.82 -9.14 22.39
N ILE A 115 -2.67 -8.78 21.41
CA ILE A 115 -3.88 -7.99 21.62
C ILE A 115 -4.89 -8.64 22.59
N ASN A 116 -4.84 -9.97 22.73
CA ASN A 116 -5.69 -10.73 23.65
C ASN A 116 -5.00 -11.01 25.01
N THR A 117 -3.81 -10.48 25.24
CA THR A 117 -3.03 -10.67 26.48
C THR A 117 -2.91 -9.33 27.22
N PRO A 118 -3.76 -9.08 28.23
CA PRO A 118 -3.86 -7.78 28.91
C PRO A 118 -2.59 -7.37 29.67
N GLU A 119 -1.66 -8.28 29.91
CA GLU A 119 -0.38 -8.03 30.60
C GLU A 119 0.59 -7.15 29.79
N ASN A 120 0.36 -7.01 28.47
CA ASN A 120 1.30 -6.38 27.53
C ASN A 120 0.83 -5.02 26.99
N GLU A 121 -0.03 -4.29 27.71
CA GLU A 121 -0.59 -3.00 27.25
C GLU A 121 0.49 -2.01 26.77
N GLY A 122 1.61 -1.90 27.50
CA GLY A 122 2.72 -1.01 27.11
C GLY A 122 3.39 -1.40 25.79
N GLU A 123 3.59 -2.69 25.53
CA GLU A 123 4.17 -3.20 24.28
C GLU A 123 3.20 -2.97 23.12
N ILE A 124 1.91 -3.25 23.32
CA ILE A 124 0.84 -3.04 22.32
C ILE A 124 0.77 -1.56 21.91
N GLN A 125 0.87 -0.63 22.85
CA GLN A 125 0.88 0.80 22.55
C GLN A 125 2.11 1.23 21.74
N ALA A 126 3.29 0.73 22.10
CA ALA A 126 4.54 1.04 21.37
C ALA A 126 4.49 0.51 19.94
N LEU A 127 4.01 -0.74 19.76
CA LEU A 127 3.82 -1.35 18.45
C LEU A 127 2.73 -0.64 17.64
N GLY A 128 1.62 -0.24 18.26
CA GLY A 128 0.55 0.52 17.61
C GLY A 128 1.05 1.86 17.06
N LYS A 129 1.86 2.61 17.84
CA LYS A 129 2.51 3.84 17.37
C LYS A 129 3.46 3.58 16.21
N ARG A 130 4.27 2.52 16.29
CA ARG A 130 5.20 2.13 15.21
C ARG A 130 4.47 1.75 13.92
N LEU A 131 3.41 0.96 14.04
CA LEU A 131 2.55 0.53 12.93
C LEU A 131 1.85 1.73 12.29
N ALA A 132 1.23 2.61 13.10
CA ALA A 132 0.57 3.82 12.61
C ALA A 132 1.53 4.75 11.85
N ARG A 133 2.75 4.97 12.38
CA ARG A 133 3.78 5.77 11.69
C ARG A 133 4.26 5.12 10.39
N GLY A 134 4.48 3.81 10.40
CA GLY A 134 4.87 3.06 9.21
C GLY A 134 3.81 3.12 8.11
N ALA A 135 2.54 2.92 8.48
CA ALA A 135 1.40 3.03 7.58
C ALA A 135 1.20 4.46 7.04
N MET A 136 1.41 5.48 7.87
CA MET A 136 1.39 6.88 7.45
C MET A 136 2.48 7.15 6.41
N ALA A 137 3.72 6.73 6.67
CA ALA A 137 4.82 6.90 5.71
C ALA A 137 4.54 6.18 4.38
N LEU A 138 4.03 4.94 4.44
CA LEU A 138 3.66 4.16 3.27
C LEU A 138 2.55 4.84 2.44
N ASN A 139 1.52 5.40 3.10
CA ASN A 139 0.46 6.13 2.40
C ASN A 139 0.92 7.46 1.83
N LEU A 140 1.82 8.19 2.52
CA LEU A 140 2.41 9.40 1.97
C LEU A 140 3.19 9.11 0.69
N ILE A 141 4.00 8.05 0.68
CA ILE A 141 4.71 7.58 -0.52
C ILE A 141 3.73 7.27 -1.65
N PHE A 142 2.64 6.57 -1.36
CA PHE A 142 1.60 6.27 -2.33
C PHE A 142 0.94 7.53 -2.90
N VAL A 143 0.51 8.46 -2.04
CA VAL A 143 -0.12 9.72 -2.47
C VAL A 143 0.85 10.53 -3.32
N THR A 144 2.12 10.64 -2.92
CA THR A 144 3.15 11.32 -3.72
C THR A 144 3.32 10.66 -5.09
N ALA A 145 3.43 9.34 -5.16
CA ALA A 145 3.54 8.62 -6.42
C ALA A 145 2.31 8.82 -7.32
N LEU A 146 1.10 8.77 -6.73
CA LEU A 146 -0.16 9.00 -7.43
C LEU A 146 -0.24 10.41 -8.00
N VAL A 147 0.13 11.43 -7.22
CA VAL A 147 0.15 12.83 -7.67
C VAL A 147 1.12 13.02 -8.83
N VAL A 148 2.33 12.46 -8.75
CA VAL A 148 3.32 12.51 -9.85
C VAL A 148 2.76 11.85 -11.12
N MET A 149 2.06 10.73 -11.00
CA MET A 149 1.44 10.06 -12.14
C MET A 149 0.29 10.88 -12.74
N ILE A 150 -0.58 11.47 -11.92
CA ILE A 150 -1.73 12.26 -12.38
C ILE A 150 -1.28 13.53 -13.11
N ILE A 151 -0.35 14.30 -12.53
CA ILE A 151 0.14 15.55 -13.13
C ILE A 151 0.69 15.29 -14.52
N GLN A 152 1.44 14.20 -14.71
CA GLN A 152 2.03 13.89 -16.01
C GLN A 152 1.05 13.26 -17.00
N ILE A 153 -0.02 12.62 -16.52
CA ILE A 153 -1.13 12.15 -17.37
C ILE A 153 -1.92 13.34 -17.90
N GLY A 154 -2.19 14.36 -17.07
CA GLY A 154 -2.94 15.56 -17.44
C GLY A 154 -2.13 16.64 -18.15
N GLY A 155 -0.79 16.60 -18.05
CA GLY A 155 0.13 17.50 -18.75
C GLY A 155 0.59 17.01 -20.13
N LYS A 156 -0.08 15.98 -20.68
CA LYS A 156 0.04 15.59 -22.09
C LYS A 156 -1.05 16.24 -22.92
#